data_AF-M2ZQR5-F1
#
_entry.id   AF-M2ZQR5-F1
#
_cell.length_a   1.000
_cell.length_b   1.000
_cell.length_c   1.000
_cell.angle_alpha   90.00
_cell.angle_beta   90.00
_cell.angle_gamma   90.00
#
_symmetry.space_group_name_H-M   'P 1'
#
loop_
_entity.id
_entity.type
_entity.pdbx_description
1 polymer ?
#
loop_
_entity_poly.entity_id
_entity_poly.type
_entity_poly.pdbx_seq_one_letter_code
_entity_poly.pdbx_strand_id
1 'polypeptide(L)' 'MDPSLREIIAHAVTEARKGGLDAVAQRAAAVTLLAAMIPSLDGGTVQLIVDQLYPFIADLGAAA' A
#
# COMPACT_ATOMS: atom_id res chain seq x y z
N MET A 1 14.45 4.42 -12.73
CA MET A 1 14.63 3.59 -11.53
C MET A 1 13.28 2.97 -11.24
N ASP A 2 13.21 1.66 -11.04
CA ASP A 2 11.96 1.01 -10.67
C ASP A 2 11.56 1.42 -9.25
N PRO A 3 10.28 1.76 -9.01
CA PRO A 3 9.84 2.19 -7.69
C PRO A 3 9.98 1.04 -6.69
N SER A 4 10.44 1.37 -5.49
CA SER A 4 10.52 0.42 -4.39
C SER A 4 9.13 -0.01 -3.92
N LEU A 5 9.03 -1.18 -3.28
CA LEU A 5 7.78 -1.67 -2.68
C LEU A 5 7.15 -0.64 -1.74
N ARG A 6 7.97 0.05 -0.95
CA ARG A 6 7.52 1.10 -0.04
C ARG A 6 6.89 2.27 -0.80
N GLU A 7 7.50 2.71 -1.90
CA GLU A 7 6.97 3.83 -2.71
C GLU A 7 5.64 3.45 -3.37
N ILE A 8 5.53 2.23 -3.90
CA ILE A 8 4.29 1.72 -4.50
C ILE A 8 3.15 1.73 -3.48
N ILE A 9 3.38 1.16 -2.30
CA ILE A 9 2.37 1.08 -1.22
C ILE A 9 2.06 2.47 -0.69
N ALA A 10 3.07 3.33 -0.49
CA ALA A 10 2.87 4.69 0.00
C ALA A 10 2.04 5.53 -0.98
N HIS A 11 2.26 5.38 -2.28
CA HIS A 11 1.46 6.02 -3.31
C HIS A 11 -0.01 5.56 -3.24
N ALA A 12 -0.25 4.24 -3.21
CA ALA A 12 -1.61 3.69 -3.12
C ALA A 12 -2.36 4.20 -1.88
N VAL A 13 -1.72 4.15 -0.71
CA VAL A 13 -2.31 4.59 0.56
C VAL A 13 -2.59 6.10 0.54
N THR A 14 -1.68 6.90 -0.02
CA THR A 14 -1.84 8.35 -0.10
C THR A 14 -2.98 8.75 -1.03
N GLU A 15 -3.09 8.13 -2.21
CA GLU A 15 -4.18 8.39 -3.15
C GLU A 15 -5.53 7.92 -2.59
N ALA A 16 -5.58 6.74 -1.98
CA ALA A 16 -6.76 6.24 -1.28
C ALA A 16 -7.22 7.19 -0.17
N ARG A 17 -6.27 7.72 0.62
CA ARG A 17 -6.56 8.69 1.67
C ARG A 17 -7.08 10.02 1.13
N LYS A 18 -6.48 10.54 0.04
CA LYS A 18 -6.98 11.74 -0.64
C LYS A 18 -8.41 11.55 -1.16
N GLY A 19 -8.76 10.33 -1.55
CA GLY A 19 -10.12 9.93 -1.92
C GLY A 19 -11.08 9.77 -0.73
N GLY A 20 -10.64 10.00 0.51
CA GLY A 20 -11.46 9.87 1.71
C GLY A 20 -11.69 8.44 2.18
N LEU A 21 -10.91 7.48 1.68
CA LEU A 21 -11.03 6.08 2.09
C LEU A 21 -10.48 5.87 3.51
N ASP A 22 -11.13 4.99 4.27
CA ASP A 22 -10.67 4.59 5.60
C ASP A 22 -9.39 3.74 5.55
N ALA A 23 -8.83 3.41 6.72
CA ALA A 23 -7.58 2.66 6.81
C ALA A 23 -7.67 1.23 6.23
N VAL A 24 -8.84 0.60 6.28
CA VAL A 24 -9.05 -0.75 5.75
C VAL A 24 -9.07 -0.70 4.22
N ALA A 25 -9.79 0.26 3.66
CA ALA A 25 -9.85 0.51 2.22
C ALA A 25 -8.50 1.00 1.66
N GLN A 26 -7.73 1.79 2.42
CA GLN A 26 -6.35 2.15 2.08
C GLN A 26 -5.44 0.91 1.96
N ARG A 27 -5.52 -0.03 2.91
CA ARG A 27 -4.78 -1.30 2.83
C ARG A 27 -5.20 -2.13 1.62
N ALA A 28 -6.50 -2.27 1.39
CA ALA A 28 -7.03 -3.03 0.26
C ALA A 28 -6.56 -2.44 -1.09
N ALA A 29 -6.52 -1.11 -1.20
CA ALA A 29 -6.00 -0.42 -2.38
C ALA A 29 -4.51 -0.74 -2.61
N ALA A 30 -3.69 -0.73 -1.56
CA ALA A 30 -2.28 -1.09 -1.65
C ALA A 30 -2.06 -2.56 -2.04
N VAL A 31 -2.83 -3.49 -1.48
CA VAL A 31 -2.80 -4.92 -1.88
C VAL A 31 -3.14 -5.06 -3.36
N THR A 32 -4.21 -4.41 -3.81
CA THR A 32 -4.66 -4.48 -5.21
C THR A 32 -3.60 -3.94 -6.17
N LEU A 33 -3.02 -2.78 -5.85
CA LEU A 33 -1.97 -2.19 -6.70
C LEU A 33 -0.72 -3.07 -6.75
N LEU A 34 -0.27 -3.58 -5.60
CA LEU A 34 0.94 -4.39 -5.52
C LEU A 34 0.78 -5.71 -6.27
N ALA A 35 -0.38 -6.38 -6.15
CA ALA A 35 -0.69 -7.59 -6.91
C ALA A 35 -0.71 -7.34 -8.43
N ALA A 36 -1.24 -6.18 -8.87
CA ALA A 36 -1.25 -5.81 -10.28
C ALA A 36 0.16 -5.50 -10.82
N MET A 37 1.03 -4.91 -10.00
CA MET A 37 2.40 -4.57 -10.39
C MET A 37 3.35 -5.76 -10.37
N ILE A 38 3.13 -6.74 -9.48
CA ILE A 38 4.02 -7.89 -9.31
C ILE A 38 3.20 -9.19 -9.39
N PRO A 39 2.77 -9.60 -10.60
CA PRO A 39 1.90 -10.76 -10.80
C PRO A 39 2.55 -12.10 -10.46
N SER A 40 3.87 -12.12 -10.24
CA SER A 40 4.60 -13.31 -9.78
C SER A 40 4.44 -13.58 -8.28
N LEU A 41 3.94 -12.62 -7.50
CA LEU A 41 3.63 -12.82 -6.08
C LEU A 41 2.22 -13.36 -5.92
N ASP A 42 2.06 -14.36 -5.06
CA ASP A 42 0.73 -14.81 -4.66
C ASP A 42 0.04 -13.80 -3.75
N GLY A 43 -1.28 -13.86 -3.68
CA GLY A 43 -2.08 -12.91 -2.90
C GLY A 43 -1.72 -12.89 -1.41
N GLY A 44 -1.33 -14.03 -0.82
CA GLY A 44 -0.92 -14.09 0.59
C GLY A 44 0.38 -13.36 0.85
N THR A 45 1.37 -13.53 -0.03
CA THR A 45 2.64 -12.78 0.04
C THR A 45 2.43 -11.29 -0.14
N VAL A 46 1.61 -10.87 -1.11
CA VAL A 46 1.26 -9.45 -1.31
C VAL A 46 0.64 -8.86 -0.04
N GLN A 47 -0.32 -9.57 0.56
CA GLN A 47 -1.02 -9.12 1.75
C GLN A 47 -0.06 -8.99 2.94
N LEU A 48 0.84 -9.95 3.13
CA LEU A 48 1.87 -9.89 4.16
C LEU A 48 2.81 -8.69 3.97
N ILE A 49 3.27 -8.42 2.75
CA ILE A 49 4.12 -7.25 2.46
C ILE A 49 3.40 -5.95 2.82
N VAL A 50 2.13 -5.79 2.42
CA VAL A 50 1.35 -4.60 2.71
C VAL A 50 1.12 -4.45 4.21
N ASP A 51 0.75 -5.52 4.92
CA ASP A 51 0.49 -5.47 6.36
C ASP A 51 1.74 -5.11 7.16
N GLN A 52 2.93 -5.57 6.73
CA GLN A 52 4.20 -5.20 7.36
C GLN A 52 4.59 -3.75 7.10
N LEU A 53 4.31 -3.22 5.90
CA LEU A 53 4.74 -1.88 5.51
C LEU A 53 3.73 -0.78 5.85
N TYR A 54 2.45 -1.12 5.95
CA TYR A 54 1.37 -0.15 6.16
C TYR A 54 1.53 0.70 7.42
N PRO A 55 1.91 0.18 8.61
CA PRO A 55 2.08 1.00 9.81
C PRO A 55 3.06 2.17 9.61
N PHE A 56 4.21 1.89 8.98
CA PHE A 56 5.25 2.90 8.70
C PHE A 56 4.79 3.99 7.73
N ILE A 57 3.82 3.68 6.87
CA ILE A 57 3.26 4.57 5.85
C ILE A 57 2.07 5.35 6.42
N ALA A 58 1.24 4.69 7.22
CA ALA A 58 0.12 5.29 7.91
C ALA A 58 0.59 6.42 8.83
N ASP A 59 1.65 6.16 9.62
CA ASP A 59 2.27 7.13 10.51
C ASP A 59 2.85 8.32 9.75
N LEU A 60 3.43 8.09 8.56
CA LEU A 60 4.08 9.12 7.76
C LEU A 60 3.13 10.24 7.32
N GLY A 61 1.87 9.89 7.03
CA GLY A 61 0.88 10.89 6.65
C GLY A 61 -0.15 11.20 7.73
N ALA A 62 0.02 10.68 8.95
CA ALA A 62 -0.62 11.22 10.15
C ALA A 62 0.21 12.38 10.75
N ALA A 63 1.51 12.43 10.43
CA ALA A 63 2.44 13.48 10.84
C ALA A 63 2.47 14.72 9.91
N ALA A 64 1.63 14.76 8.88
CA ALA A 64 1.60 15.82 7.86
C ALA A 64 0.33 16.67 7.93
#